data_AF-A0A2V6U0D6-F1
#
_entry.id   AF-A0A2V6U0D6-F1
#
_cell.length_a   1.000
_cell.length_b   1.000
_cell.length_c   1.000
_cell.angle_alpha   90.00
_cell.angle_beta   90.00
_cell.angle_gamma   90.00
#
_symmetry.space_group_name_H-M   'P 1'
#
loop_
_entity.id
_entity.type
_entity.pdbx_description
1 polymer ?
#
loop_
_entity_poly.entity_id
_entity_poly.type
_entity_poly.pdbx_seq_one_letter_code
_entity_poly.pdbx_strand_id
1 'polypeptide(L)'
;MRLFNRLFKSGRRRAALAAAIIGVVVVGEAAAESAGSWYLVVPPLIAERQALLGAYTATSEADVKAAVQGLPEDQQVLLATKAYTILTIPTAVERTEALLDALQDTSAPTPSWRQVGTFESAASCERERELALQTFEGDAWRVRSADPESEELSTENWKLFQGLSACRKSRCVPESMFSAR
;
A
#
# COMPACT_ATOMS: atom_id res chain seq x y z
N MET A 1 12.27 -12.89 3.53
CA MET A 1 11.79 -13.04 2.12
C MET A 1 10.82 -14.23 1.90
N ARG A 2 9.85 -14.51 2.81
CA ARG A 2 8.85 -15.61 2.67
C ARG A 2 7.42 -15.26 3.12
N LEU A 3 7.09 -13.99 3.34
CA LEU A 3 5.76 -13.57 3.82
C LEU A 3 4.85 -12.95 2.74
N PHE A 4 5.40 -12.33 1.69
CA PHE A 4 4.56 -11.65 0.67
C PHE A 4 4.03 -12.54 -0.47
N ASN A 5 4.54 -13.76 -0.65
CA ASN A 5 4.07 -14.67 -1.71
C ASN A 5 2.83 -15.52 -1.34
N ARG A 6 2.25 -15.35 -0.15
CA ARG A 6 1.21 -16.25 0.39
C ARG A 6 -0.23 -15.73 0.30
N LEU A 7 -0.51 -14.73 -0.52
CA LEU A 7 -1.91 -14.35 -0.83
C LEU A 7 -2.51 -15.14 -2.00
N PHE A 8 -1.72 -15.96 -2.71
CA PHE A 8 -2.22 -16.72 -3.87
C PHE A 8 -1.60 -18.13 -4.00
N LYS A 9 -2.00 -19.08 -3.15
CA LYS A 9 -2.27 -20.48 -3.54
C LYS A 9 -2.67 -21.33 -2.35
N SER A 10 -3.83 -21.96 -2.49
CA SER A 10 -4.38 -23.01 -1.65
C SER A 10 -3.44 -24.20 -1.43
N GLY A 11 -3.40 -24.70 -0.19
CA GLY A 11 -3.63 -26.13 0.07
C GLY A 11 -2.47 -27.12 -0.03
N ARG A 12 -2.15 -27.70 1.15
CA ARG A 12 -1.67 -29.06 1.44
C ARG A 12 -0.16 -29.38 1.52
N ARG A 13 0.18 -29.72 2.76
CA ARG A 13 0.92 -30.92 3.27
C ARG A 13 2.43 -30.78 3.58
N ARG A 14 2.66 -30.88 4.89
CA ARG A 14 3.85 -31.22 5.70
C ARG A 14 4.88 -32.13 5.02
N ALA A 15 6.16 -31.85 5.24
CA ALA A 15 7.18 -32.84 5.67
C ALA A 15 8.44 -32.10 6.19
N ALA A 16 9.10 -32.72 7.18
CA ALA A 16 10.20 -32.22 8.02
C ALA A 16 11.60 -32.35 7.38
N LEU A 17 12.60 -31.62 7.90
CA LEU A 17 13.80 -32.15 8.60
C LEU A 17 14.90 -31.11 8.83
N ALA A 18 15.43 -31.13 10.06
CA ALA A 18 16.80 -30.93 10.56
C ALA A 18 17.70 -29.77 10.10
N ALA A 19 18.20 -29.00 11.08
CA ALA A 19 19.62 -28.95 11.42
C ALA A 19 19.82 -28.26 12.79
N ALA A 20 20.53 -28.94 13.70
CA ALA A 20 21.08 -28.37 14.93
C ALA A 20 22.30 -27.49 14.61
N ILE A 21 22.68 -26.58 15.54
CA ILE A 21 24.05 -26.43 16.12
C ILE A 21 24.26 -25.06 16.81
N ILE A 22 24.80 -25.15 18.03
CA ILE A 22 25.60 -24.21 18.84
C ILE A 22 24.90 -23.10 19.63
N GLY A 23 25.10 -23.17 20.96
CA GLY A 23 24.74 -22.16 21.92
C GLY A 23 25.82 -21.09 22.11
N VAL A 24 25.35 -19.91 22.52
CA VAL A 24 26.12 -18.90 23.26
C VAL A 24 25.18 -18.39 24.35
N VAL A 25 25.64 -18.51 25.60
CA VAL A 25 25.03 -17.91 26.78
C VAL A 25 25.20 -16.40 26.67
N VAL A 26 24.09 -15.68 26.53
CA VAL A 26 24.02 -14.25 26.87
C VAL A 26 22.96 -14.12 27.95
N VAL A 27 23.45 -13.99 29.18
CA VAL A 27 22.66 -13.49 30.31
C VAL A 27 22.38 -12.03 30.02
N GLY A 28 21.23 -11.76 29.44
CA GLY A 28 20.59 -10.45 29.40
C GLY A 28 19.17 -10.67 29.85
N GLU A 29 18.78 -10.01 30.94
CA GLU A 29 17.42 -10.03 31.48
C GLU A 29 16.44 -9.72 30.35
N ALA A 30 15.82 -10.77 29.80
CA ALA A 30 14.58 -10.65 29.09
C ALA A 30 13.55 -10.27 30.15
N ALA A 31 13.49 -8.98 30.46
CA ALA A 31 12.25 -8.37 30.87
C ALA A 31 11.25 -8.84 29.83
N ALA A 32 10.32 -9.68 30.26
CA ALA A 32 9.13 -9.99 29.49
C ALA A 32 8.38 -8.68 29.36
N GLU A 33 8.78 -7.86 28.38
CA GLU A 33 7.90 -6.91 27.74
C GLU A 33 6.68 -7.74 27.41
N SER A 34 5.56 -7.44 28.08
CA SER A 34 4.27 -7.99 27.73
C SER A 34 4.18 -7.96 26.21
N ALA A 35 4.14 -9.14 25.58
CA ALA A 35 4.27 -9.32 24.14
C ALA A 35 3.08 -8.64 23.46
N GLY A 36 3.16 -7.32 23.29
CA GLY A 36 2.19 -6.53 22.57
C GLY A 36 2.44 -6.82 21.11
N SER A 37 1.45 -7.41 20.45
CA SER A 37 1.53 -7.61 19.01
C SER A 37 1.50 -6.25 18.30
N TRP A 38 2.38 -6.07 17.32
CA TRP A 38 2.41 -4.92 16.43
C TRP A 38 1.92 -5.33 15.04
N TYR A 39 1.13 -4.48 14.41
CA TYR A 39 0.59 -4.72 13.09
C TYR A 39 1.17 -3.76 12.07
N LEU A 40 1.63 -4.31 10.95
CA LEU A 40 1.84 -3.52 9.74
C LEU A 40 0.50 -3.41 9.02
N VAL A 41 0.05 -2.18 8.84
CA VAL A 41 -1.25 -1.86 8.25
C VAL A 41 -1.08 -0.95 7.04
N VAL A 42 -1.98 -1.10 6.06
CA VAL A 42 -2.08 -0.21 4.89
C VAL A 42 -3.45 0.46 4.87
N PRO A 43 -3.54 1.73 4.42
CA PRO A 43 -4.81 2.44 4.37
C PRO A 43 -5.81 1.75 3.43
N PRO A 44 -7.12 1.93 3.66
CA PRO A 44 -8.13 1.57 2.68
C PRO A 44 -8.08 2.51 1.48
N LEU A 45 -8.91 2.23 0.47
CA LEU A 45 -9.13 3.15 -0.64
C LEU A 45 -10.21 4.17 -0.26
N ILE A 46 -10.15 5.38 -0.83
CA ILE A 46 -11.19 6.40 -0.69
C ILE A 46 -12.56 5.86 -1.14
N ALA A 47 -13.64 6.32 -0.51
CA ALA A 47 -14.99 5.91 -0.86
C ALA A 47 -15.34 6.28 -2.31
N GLU A 48 -14.85 7.43 -2.78
CA GLU A 48 -15.11 8.00 -4.10
C GLU A 48 -14.18 7.44 -5.18
N ARG A 49 -13.49 6.32 -4.92
CA ARG A 49 -12.51 5.72 -5.84
C ARG A 49 -13.04 5.58 -7.27
N GLN A 50 -14.26 5.08 -7.42
CA GLN A 50 -14.84 4.85 -8.74
C GLN A 50 -15.13 6.16 -9.47
N ALA A 51 -15.57 7.20 -8.75
CA ALA A 51 -15.77 8.53 -9.32
C ALA A 51 -14.43 9.15 -9.75
N LEU A 52 -13.38 9.03 -8.94
CA LEU A 52 -12.04 9.53 -9.30
C LEU A 52 -11.48 8.80 -10.53
N LEU A 53 -11.58 7.47 -10.58
CA LEU A 53 -11.13 6.69 -11.73
C LEU A 53 -11.93 7.04 -12.99
N GLY A 54 -13.26 7.17 -12.88
CA GLY A 54 -14.13 7.57 -13.98
C GLY A 54 -13.78 8.95 -14.53
N ALA A 55 -13.58 9.94 -13.64
CA ALA A 55 -13.16 11.28 -14.03
C ALA A 55 -11.75 11.32 -14.63
N TYR A 56 -10.83 10.49 -14.14
CA TYR A 56 -9.48 10.36 -14.69
C TYR A 56 -9.45 9.77 -16.11
N THR A 57 -10.31 8.80 -16.41
CA THR A 57 -10.39 8.16 -17.73
C THR A 57 -11.39 8.81 -18.68
N ALA A 58 -12.04 9.90 -18.25
CA ALA A 58 -13.04 10.60 -19.04
C ALA A 58 -12.43 11.21 -20.30
N THR A 59 -13.12 11.10 -21.44
CA THR A 59 -12.69 11.69 -22.72
C THR A 59 -13.50 12.94 -23.09
N SER A 60 -14.55 13.24 -22.32
CA SER A 60 -15.40 14.42 -22.50
C SER A 60 -15.87 15.02 -21.16
N GLU A 61 -16.30 16.28 -21.20
CA GLU A 61 -16.91 16.95 -20.02
C GLU A 61 -18.16 16.21 -19.53
N ALA A 62 -18.93 15.62 -20.44
CA ALA A 62 -20.11 14.83 -20.10
C ALA A 62 -19.75 13.58 -19.29
N ASP A 63 -18.63 12.92 -19.61
CA ASP A 63 -18.15 11.76 -18.87
C ASP A 63 -17.66 12.14 -17.47
N VAL A 64 -16.96 13.28 -17.34
CA VAL A 64 -16.56 13.81 -16.03
C VAL A 64 -17.78 14.07 -15.17
N LYS A 65 -18.79 14.77 -15.71
CA LYS A 65 -20.06 15.04 -15.02
C LYS A 65 -20.75 13.74 -14.60
N ALA A 66 -20.85 12.77 -15.50
CA ALA A 66 -21.46 11.47 -15.21
C ALA A 66 -20.73 10.69 -14.12
N ALA A 67 -19.39 10.78 -14.07
CA ALA A 67 -18.58 10.11 -13.06
C ALA A 67 -18.80 10.66 -11.63
N VAL A 68 -19.08 11.96 -11.51
CA VAL A 68 -19.20 12.64 -10.20
C VAL A 68 -20.63 12.98 -9.77
N GLN A 69 -21.62 12.88 -10.66
CA GLN A 69 -23.02 13.32 -10.43
C GLN A 69 -23.68 12.80 -9.13
N GLY A 70 -23.24 11.65 -8.62
CA GLY A 70 -23.78 11.04 -7.40
C GLY A 70 -23.21 11.59 -6.09
N LEU A 71 -22.28 12.53 -6.15
CA LEU A 71 -21.58 13.07 -4.99
C LEU A 71 -22.09 14.47 -4.62
N PRO A 72 -21.91 14.91 -3.36
CA PRO A 72 -22.06 16.31 -2.96
C PRO A 72 -21.25 17.27 -3.84
N GLU A 73 -21.77 18.46 -4.12
CA GLU A 73 -21.18 19.43 -5.06
C GLU A 73 -19.73 19.79 -4.71
N ASP A 74 -19.43 19.98 -3.43
CA ASP A 74 -18.08 20.22 -2.92
C ASP A 74 -17.13 19.06 -3.24
N GLN A 75 -17.59 17.81 -3.12
CA GLN A 75 -16.82 16.63 -3.49
C GLN A 75 -16.66 16.48 -5.01
N GLN A 76 -17.67 16.86 -5.80
CA GLN A 76 -17.57 16.84 -7.26
C GLN A 76 -16.44 17.74 -7.74
N VAL A 77 -16.40 18.99 -7.25
CA VAL A 77 -15.36 19.97 -7.58
C VAL A 77 -13.99 19.46 -7.12
N LEU A 78 -13.90 18.91 -5.91
CA LEU A 78 -12.65 18.38 -5.37
C LEU A 78 -12.09 17.23 -6.22
N LEU A 79 -12.94 16.26 -6.62
CA LEU A 79 -12.50 15.11 -7.41
C LEU A 79 -12.17 15.46 -8.85
N ALA A 80 -12.97 16.31 -9.50
CA ALA A 80 -12.70 16.79 -10.84
C ALA A 80 -11.37 17.56 -10.87
N THR A 81 -11.15 18.44 -9.88
CA THR A 81 -9.88 19.16 -9.71
C THR A 81 -8.72 18.18 -9.51
N LYS A 82 -8.88 17.17 -8.65
CA LYS A 82 -7.84 16.17 -8.39
C LYS A 82 -7.49 15.36 -9.64
N ALA A 83 -8.48 14.89 -10.39
CA ALA A 83 -8.29 14.18 -11.65
C ALA A 83 -7.54 15.06 -12.67
N TYR A 84 -7.96 16.32 -12.81
CA TYR A 84 -7.31 17.29 -13.68
C TYR A 84 -5.84 17.52 -13.28
N THR A 85 -5.57 17.78 -12.00
CA THR A 85 -4.20 17.95 -11.50
C THR A 85 -3.32 16.74 -11.83
N ILE A 86 -3.83 15.52 -11.67
CA ILE A 86 -3.08 14.31 -12.06
C ILE A 86 -2.85 14.32 -13.58
N LEU A 87 -3.86 14.58 -14.40
CA LEU A 87 -3.74 14.57 -15.86
C LEU A 87 -2.76 15.62 -16.42
N THR A 88 -2.48 16.69 -15.68
CA THR A 88 -1.45 17.69 -16.05
C THR A 88 -0.01 17.20 -15.85
N ILE A 89 0.21 16.07 -15.16
CA ILE A 89 1.54 15.49 -14.99
C ILE A 89 2.02 14.90 -16.34
N PRO A 90 3.24 15.22 -16.82
CA PRO A 90 3.65 14.91 -18.19
C PRO A 90 3.75 13.42 -18.50
N THR A 91 4.31 12.63 -17.57
CA THR A 91 4.64 11.22 -17.85
C THR A 91 3.53 10.28 -17.38
N ALA A 92 3.26 9.19 -18.11
CA ALA A 92 2.23 8.23 -17.69
C ALA A 92 2.60 7.51 -16.39
N VAL A 93 3.90 7.32 -16.15
CA VAL A 93 4.44 6.73 -14.92
C VAL A 93 4.09 7.61 -13.71
N GLU A 94 4.45 8.89 -13.74
CA GLU A 94 4.17 9.80 -12.62
C GLU A 94 2.67 10.04 -12.44
N ARG A 95 1.90 10.12 -13.54
CA ARG A 95 0.43 10.17 -13.48
C ARG A 95 -0.16 8.97 -12.76
N THR A 96 0.34 7.78 -13.08
CA THR A 96 -0.09 6.53 -12.44
C THR A 96 0.21 6.53 -10.95
N GLU A 97 1.42 6.92 -10.56
CA GLU A 97 1.78 7.03 -9.15
C GLU A 97 0.89 8.03 -8.41
N ALA A 98 0.70 9.22 -8.98
CA ALA A 98 -0.16 10.25 -8.39
C ALA A 98 -1.61 9.80 -8.27
N LEU A 99 -2.15 9.08 -9.26
CA LEU A 99 -3.48 8.48 -9.20
C LEU A 99 -3.59 7.43 -8.10
N LEU A 100 -2.65 6.49 -8.03
CA LEU A 100 -2.66 5.42 -7.04
C LEU A 100 -2.50 5.97 -5.62
N ASP A 101 -1.66 7.00 -5.45
CA ASP A 101 -1.53 7.73 -4.19
C ASP A 101 -2.82 8.46 -3.85
N ALA A 102 -3.47 9.13 -4.80
CA ALA A 102 -4.74 9.82 -4.59
C ALA A 102 -5.88 8.89 -4.13
N LEU A 103 -5.79 7.59 -4.46
CA LEU A 103 -6.78 6.59 -4.06
C LEU A 103 -6.63 6.11 -2.61
N GLN A 104 -5.49 6.30 -1.96
CA GLN A 104 -5.28 5.81 -0.58
C GLN A 104 -5.88 6.78 0.44
N ASP A 105 -6.79 6.29 1.28
CA ASP A 105 -7.41 7.05 2.35
C ASP A 105 -6.61 6.94 3.65
N THR A 106 -5.66 7.85 3.84
CA THR A 106 -4.89 7.94 5.08
C THR A 106 -5.62 8.65 6.23
N SER A 107 -6.81 9.19 5.96
CA SER A 107 -7.65 9.85 6.97
C SER A 107 -8.60 8.89 7.67
N ALA A 108 -8.85 7.73 7.05
CA ALA A 108 -9.64 6.66 7.64
C ALA A 108 -9.09 6.25 9.03
N PRO A 109 -9.97 5.91 9.98
CA PRO A 109 -9.55 5.48 11.31
C PRO A 109 -8.74 4.18 11.24
N THR A 110 -7.67 4.06 12.03
CA THR A 110 -6.75 2.90 11.99
C THR A 110 -7.43 1.52 12.04
N PRO A 111 -8.51 1.28 12.81
CA PRO A 111 -9.23 0.00 12.78
C PRO A 111 -9.83 -0.40 11.42
N SER A 112 -10.05 0.56 10.50
CA SER A 112 -10.52 0.26 9.14
C SER A 112 -9.38 0.02 8.16
N TRP A 113 -8.13 0.14 8.59
CA TRP A 113 -6.96 -0.16 7.76
C TRP A 113 -6.81 -1.66 7.60
N ARG A 114 -6.16 -2.09 6.52
CA ARG A 114 -5.95 -3.51 6.26
C ARG A 114 -4.64 -3.96 6.90
N GLN A 115 -4.73 -4.92 7.81
CA GLN A 115 -3.56 -5.63 8.35
C GLN A 115 -2.90 -6.47 7.26
N VAL A 116 -1.58 -6.34 7.13
CA VAL A 116 -0.75 -7.09 6.16
C VAL A 116 0.39 -7.86 6.83
N GLY A 117 0.66 -7.62 8.11
CA GLY A 117 1.65 -8.36 8.87
C GLY A 117 1.47 -8.20 10.39
N THR A 118 2.08 -9.13 11.12
CA THR A 118 2.11 -9.18 12.59
C THR A 118 3.53 -9.35 13.07
N PHE A 119 3.91 -8.62 14.11
CA PHE A 119 5.27 -8.49 14.61
C PHE A 119 5.29 -8.48 16.13
N GLU A 120 6.38 -8.97 16.70
CA GLU A 120 6.57 -9.04 18.16
C GLU A 120 6.95 -7.68 18.76
N SER A 121 7.39 -6.72 17.94
CA SER A 121 7.82 -5.40 18.41
C SER A 121 7.66 -4.31 17.35
N ALA A 122 7.58 -3.05 17.79
CA ALA A 122 7.59 -1.89 16.89
C ALA A 122 8.81 -1.88 15.96
N ALA A 123 9.99 -2.14 16.53
CA ALA A 123 11.26 -2.10 15.79
C ALA A 123 11.33 -3.17 14.70
N SER A 124 10.80 -4.38 14.95
CA SER A 124 10.75 -5.43 13.93
C SER A 124 9.75 -5.11 12.83
N CYS A 125 8.59 -4.54 13.18
CA CYS A 125 7.61 -4.06 12.21
C CYS A 125 8.17 -2.95 11.31
N GLU A 126 8.77 -1.91 11.91
CA GLU A 126 9.30 -0.76 11.16
C GLU A 126 10.45 -1.17 10.25
N ARG A 127 11.34 -2.06 10.70
CA ARG A 127 12.41 -2.61 9.86
C ARG A 127 11.88 -3.32 8.62
N GLU A 128 10.83 -4.14 8.77
CA GLU A 128 10.21 -4.84 7.64
C GLU A 128 9.45 -3.87 6.73
N ARG A 129 8.81 -2.83 7.28
CA ARG A 129 8.18 -1.76 6.52
C ARG A 129 9.20 -1.00 5.67
N GLU A 130 10.32 -0.60 6.25
CA GLU A 130 11.41 0.12 5.56
C GLU A 130 12.04 -0.73 4.48
N LEU A 131 12.34 -2.01 4.77
CA LEU A 131 12.88 -2.95 3.79
C LEU A 131 11.93 -3.13 2.60
N ALA A 132 10.62 -3.28 2.87
CA ALA A 132 9.62 -3.38 1.83
C ALA A 132 9.56 -2.10 0.98
N LEU A 133 9.57 -0.92 1.62
CA LEU A 133 9.56 0.37 0.93
C LEU A 133 10.79 0.54 0.03
N GLN A 134 11.99 0.24 0.54
CA GLN A 134 13.22 0.31 -0.25
C GLN A 134 13.18 -0.65 -1.45
N THR A 135 12.61 -1.84 -1.27
CA THR A 135 12.45 -2.80 -2.37
C THR A 135 11.52 -2.25 -3.44
N PHE A 136 10.32 -1.79 -3.05
CA PHE A 136 9.36 -1.20 -3.98
C PHE A 136 9.92 0.04 -4.70
N GLU A 137 10.63 0.92 -3.99
CA GLU A 137 11.25 2.10 -4.61
C GLU A 137 12.36 1.71 -5.58
N GLY A 138 13.16 0.69 -5.25
CA GLY A 138 14.19 0.18 -6.16
C GLY A 138 13.60 -0.47 -7.42
N ASP A 139 12.50 -1.21 -7.30
CA ASP A 139 11.78 -1.77 -8.45
C ASP A 139 11.10 -0.66 -9.27
N ALA A 140 10.46 0.32 -8.61
CA ALA A 140 9.80 1.43 -9.27
C ALA A 140 10.79 2.35 -9.98
N TRP A 141 11.97 2.59 -9.39
CA TRP A 141 13.06 3.31 -10.05
C TRP A 141 13.46 2.63 -11.36
N ARG A 142 13.59 1.30 -11.37
CA ARG A 142 13.89 0.55 -12.61
C ARG A 142 12.82 0.78 -13.69
N VAL A 143 11.55 0.81 -13.32
CA VAL A 143 10.45 1.12 -14.26
C VAL A 143 10.54 2.55 -14.77
N ARG A 144 10.69 3.54 -13.87
CA ARG A 144 10.84 4.95 -14.22
C ARG A 144 12.02 5.19 -15.18
N SER A 145 13.12 4.48 -15.00
CA SER A 145 14.34 4.64 -15.80
C SER A 145 14.36 3.86 -17.12
N ALA A 146 13.56 2.80 -17.24
CA ALA A 146 13.56 1.96 -18.45
C ALA A 146 12.88 2.63 -19.64
N ASP A 147 11.79 3.36 -19.40
CA ASP A 147 11.06 4.09 -20.42
C ASP A 147 10.24 5.22 -19.78
N PRO A 148 10.83 6.42 -19.58
CA PRO A 148 10.16 7.54 -18.92
C PRO A 148 9.07 8.18 -19.79
N GLU A 149 9.10 7.96 -21.11
CA GLU A 149 8.16 8.55 -22.08
C GLU A 149 7.04 7.58 -22.47
N SER A 150 7.09 6.33 -22.02
CA SER A 150 6.03 5.35 -22.26
C SER A 150 4.66 5.91 -21.85
N GLU A 151 3.73 5.92 -22.79
CA GLU A 151 2.34 6.33 -22.53
C GLU A 151 1.53 5.20 -21.87
N GLU A 152 2.01 3.96 -21.90
CA GLU A 152 1.31 2.78 -21.40
C GLU A 152 2.18 1.97 -20.43
N LEU A 153 1.64 1.70 -19.23
CA LEU A 153 2.24 0.82 -18.26
C LEU A 153 1.75 -0.62 -18.44
N SER A 154 2.68 -1.58 -18.37
CA SER A 154 2.31 -2.98 -18.26
C SER A 154 1.47 -3.25 -17.02
N THR A 155 0.65 -4.30 -17.05
CA THR A 155 -0.15 -4.72 -15.87
C THR A 155 0.72 -5.03 -14.66
N GLU A 156 1.95 -5.52 -14.87
CA GLU A 156 2.89 -5.82 -13.79
C GLU A 156 3.43 -4.53 -13.16
N ASN A 157 3.82 -3.55 -13.97
CA ASN A 157 4.27 -2.25 -13.49
C ASN A 157 3.15 -1.52 -12.74
N TRP A 158 1.90 -1.64 -13.20
CA TRP A 158 0.76 -1.10 -12.48
C TRP A 158 0.61 -1.70 -11.08
N LYS A 159 0.70 -3.02 -10.96
CA LYS A 159 0.65 -3.71 -9.65
C LYS A 159 1.81 -3.32 -8.76
N LEU A 160 3.00 -3.12 -9.33
CA LEU A 160 4.16 -2.63 -8.60
C LEU A 160 3.88 -1.26 -7.99
N PHE A 161 3.42 -0.28 -8.77
CA PHE A 161 3.09 1.06 -8.26
C PHE A 161 1.93 1.04 -7.27
N GLN A 162 0.97 0.15 -7.44
CA GLN A 162 -0.12 -0.03 -6.48
C GLN A 162 0.43 -0.51 -5.12
N GLY A 163 1.36 -1.46 -5.14
CA GLY A 163 2.07 -1.93 -3.95
C GLY A 163 2.91 -0.83 -3.30
N LEU A 164 3.65 -0.06 -4.11
CA LEU A 164 4.45 1.07 -3.64
C LEU A 164 3.60 2.14 -2.95
N SER A 165 2.50 2.56 -3.58
CA SER A 165 1.59 3.57 -3.02
C SER A 165 1.05 3.17 -1.63
N ALA A 166 0.58 1.92 -1.51
CA ALA A 166 0.12 1.38 -0.23
C ALA A 166 1.27 1.28 0.79
N CYS A 167 2.48 0.91 0.36
CA CYS A 167 3.65 0.78 1.21
C CYS A 167 4.15 2.14 1.74
N ARG A 168 4.21 3.18 0.90
CA ARG A 168 4.55 4.56 1.28
C ARG A 168 3.65 5.10 2.40
N LYS A 169 2.38 4.69 2.39
CA LYS A 169 1.36 5.15 3.35
C LYS A 169 1.10 4.14 4.48
N SER A 170 1.81 3.01 4.48
CA SER A 170 1.70 1.99 5.52
C SER A 170 2.25 2.47 6.86
N ARG A 171 1.79 1.84 7.95
CA ARG A 171 2.19 2.20 9.32
C ARG A 171 2.34 0.96 10.19
N CYS A 172 3.24 1.01 11.16
CA CYS A 172 3.24 0.08 12.28
C CYS A 172 2.42 0.65 13.43
N VAL A 173 1.46 -0.14 13.91
CA VAL A 173 0.57 0.27 15.00
C VAL A 173 0.50 -0.85 16.05
N PRO A 174 0.37 -0.52 17.34
CA PRO A 174 0.12 -1.55 18.35
C PRO A 174 -1.27 -2.16 18.12
N GLU A 175 -1.41 -3.45 18.42
CA GLU A 175 -2.66 -4.21 18.28
C GLU A 175 -3.86 -3.53 18.96
N SER A 176 -3.63 -2.82 20.08
CA SER A 176 -4.65 -2.08 20.81
C SER A 176 -5.30 -0.95 20.00
N MET A 177 -4.55 -0.27 19.13
CA MET A 177 -5.08 0.76 18.23
C MET A 177 -5.87 0.18 17.05
N PHE A 178 -5.62 -1.08 16.73
CA PHE A 178 -6.30 -1.78 15.64
C PHE A 178 -7.57 -2.48 16.09
N SER A 179 -7.58 -2.96 17.34
CA SER A 179 -8.69 -3.72 17.93
C SER A 179 -9.70 -2.85 18.68
N ALA A 180 -9.51 -1.53 18.72
CA ALA A 180 -10.47 -0.60 19.31
C ALA A 180 -11.79 -0.62 18.51
N ARG A 181 -12.71 -1.49 18.95
CA ARG A 181 -14.12 -1.52 18.60
C ARG A 181 -14.92 -1.28 19.87
#